data_AF-A0AAV1DTI2-F1
#
_entry.id   AF-A0AAV1DTI2-F1
#
_cell.length_a   1.000
_cell.length_b   1.000
_cell.length_c   1.000
_cell.angle_alpha   90.00
_cell.angle_beta   90.00
_cell.angle_gamma   90.00
#
_symmetry.space_group_name_H-M   'P 1'
#
loop_
_entity.id
_entity.type
_entity.pdbx_description
1 polymer ?
#
loop_
_entity_poly.entity_id
_entity_poly.type
_entity_poly.pdbx_seq_one_letter_code
_entity_poly.pdbx_strand_id
1 'polypeptide(L)'
;MADGRIIPHSGKFFASATQRTQTWDGIQQDITGKFCQKLVYEVDAAVRLLGNNVNTTIAEIQATLYWINQSEDKRERYIEIAKVQATNKEWVQMKGKFVINSFASQVIIFLQGPSPGIDILLKSLVVKQAAKETPSPRPMIKDPGYGVNIITNNNLNHGSLSGWFPLGNCRLSVGKGSPLVLPPIAKESLRTHHRHPLSGRYIIAKKRTKKTTGPAQMITGKVKRYLTYQVSAWVRIDHAGSGNSSTPQIVRLDLGVDDQWINGGQVELVDDEWHEIAGSFRIENEQPAAKIMACIWVLILGLT
;
A
#
# COMPACT_ATOMS: atom_id res chain seq x y z
N MET A 1 -56.82 7.96 20.02
CA MET A 1 -56.20 8.11 18.69
C MET A 1 -55.24 9.28 18.78
N ALA A 2 -53.94 9.02 18.91
CA ALA A 2 -52.93 10.06 19.01
C ALA A 2 -52.25 10.19 17.64
N ASP A 3 -52.68 11.19 16.86
CA ASP A 3 -51.94 11.66 15.68
C ASP A 3 -50.63 12.31 16.17
N GLY A 4 -49.63 11.48 16.41
CA GLY A 4 -48.27 11.92 16.69
C GLY A 4 -47.69 12.57 15.43
N ARG A 5 -47.79 13.90 15.34
CA ARG A 5 -47.21 14.68 14.23
C ARG A 5 -45.76 14.26 14.00
N ILE A 6 -45.49 13.68 12.83
CA ILE A 6 -44.13 13.38 12.37
C ILE A 6 -43.53 14.69 11.90
N ILE A 7 -42.69 15.29 12.75
CA ILE A 7 -42.02 16.55 12.45
C ILE A 7 -40.65 16.23 11.83
N PRO A 8 -40.30 16.80 10.67
CA PRO A 8 -38.98 16.65 10.10
C PRO A 8 -37.92 17.37 10.96
N HIS A 9 -36.75 16.74 11.12
CA HIS A 9 -35.46 17.30 11.56
C HIS A 9 -35.13 18.78 11.18
N SER A 10 -35.55 19.20 9.98
CA SER A 10 -35.22 20.43 9.24
C SER A 10 -36.08 20.44 7.97
N GLY A 11 -36.53 21.61 7.51
CA GLY A 11 -37.48 21.73 6.41
C GLY A 11 -38.94 21.48 6.82
N LYS A 12 -39.88 21.53 5.86
CA LYS A 12 -41.33 21.36 6.10
C LYS A 12 -41.88 20.01 5.63
N PHE A 13 -41.09 19.24 4.88
CA PHE A 13 -41.57 18.06 4.16
C PHE A 13 -40.56 16.90 4.25
N PHE A 14 -41.07 15.67 4.09
CA PHE A 14 -40.29 14.44 3.94
C PHE A 14 -40.94 13.60 2.83
N ALA A 15 -40.15 12.74 2.19
CA ALA A 15 -40.66 11.74 1.26
C ALA A 15 -41.14 10.50 2.03
N SER A 16 -42.18 9.84 1.53
CA SER A 16 -42.76 8.64 2.14
C SER A 16 -43.02 7.59 1.06
N ALA A 17 -42.50 6.39 1.24
CA ALA A 17 -42.87 5.22 0.44
C ALA A 17 -43.89 4.40 1.23
N THR A 18 -45.16 4.57 0.88
CA THR A 18 -46.30 3.90 1.52
C THR A 18 -46.80 2.70 0.72
N GLN A 19 -47.62 1.85 1.32
CA GLN A 19 -48.28 0.72 0.63
C GLN A 19 -47.29 -0.26 -0.03
N ARG A 20 -46.12 -0.44 0.61
CA ARG A 20 -45.06 -1.34 0.14
C ARG A 20 -45.53 -2.80 0.21
N THR A 21 -45.41 -3.52 -0.90
CA THR A 21 -45.83 -4.93 -1.04
C THR A 21 -44.65 -5.90 -1.05
N GLN A 22 -43.44 -5.41 -1.36
CA GLN A 22 -42.20 -6.16 -1.38
C GLN A 22 -41.12 -5.49 -0.51
N THR A 23 -40.09 -6.25 -0.12
CA THR A 23 -38.96 -5.71 0.66
C THR A 23 -38.12 -4.71 -0.11
N TRP A 24 -38.10 -4.80 -1.45
CA TRP A 24 -37.36 -3.91 -2.33
C TRP A 24 -38.17 -2.69 -2.80
N ASP A 25 -39.49 -2.67 -2.57
CA ASP A 25 -40.29 -1.45 -2.76
C ASP A 25 -39.72 -0.36 -1.85
N GLY A 26 -39.58 0.86 -2.34
CA GLY A 26 -38.96 1.92 -1.55
C GLY A 26 -38.74 3.21 -2.31
N ILE A 27 -37.81 4.03 -1.82
CA ILE A 27 -37.49 5.33 -2.41
C ILE A 27 -36.23 5.16 -3.26
N GLN A 28 -36.30 5.56 -4.53
CA GLN A 28 -35.17 5.48 -5.47
C GLN A 28 -34.87 6.83 -6.12
N GLN A 29 -33.61 7.04 -6.48
CA GLN A 29 -33.17 8.20 -7.24
C GLN A 29 -32.11 7.81 -8.27
N ASP A 30 -32.34 8.22 -9.51
CA ASP A 30 -31.36 8.10 -10.58
C ASP A 30 -30.26 9.17 -10.41
N ILE A 31 -29.02 8.72 -10.30
CA ILE A 31 -27.82 9.54 -10.17
C ILE A 31 -26.84 9.33 -11.32
N THR A 32 -27.32 8.79 -12.44
CA THR A 32 -26.54 8.58 -13.66
C THR A 32 -25.91 9.90 -14.12
N GLY A 33 -24.63 9.86 -14.50
CA GLY A 33 -23.86 11.03 -14.93
C GLY A 33 -23.45 11.99 -13.81
N LYS A 34 -23.82 11.73 -12.55
CA LYS A 34 -23.47 12.61 -11.40
C LYS A 34 -22.28 12.12 -10.57
N PHE A 35 -21.53 11.14 -11.06
CA PHE A 35 -20.36 10.58 -10.37
C PHE A 35 -19.19 10.36 -11.33
N CYS A 36 -17.98 10.27 -10.79
CA CYS A 36 -16.78 9.89 -11.51
C CYS A 36 -16.24 8.56 -10.98
N GLN A 37 -15.84 7.68 -11.90
CA GLN A 37 -15.25 6.39 -11.54
C GLN A 37 -13.99 6.54 -10.68
N LYS A 38 -13.71 5.52 -9.85
CA LYS A 38 -12.54 5.44 -8.95
C LYS A 38 -12.49 6.52 -7.86
N LEU A 39 -13.54 7.31 -7.70
CA LEU A 39 -13.70 8.21 -6.56
C LEU A 39 -14.63 7.58 -5.53
N VAL A 40 -14.33 7.85 -4.26
CA VAL A 40 -15.17 7.43 -3.14
C VAL A 40 -16.26 8.48 -2.95
N TYR A 41 -17.50 8.01 -2.84
CA TYR A 41 -18.65 8.84 -2.51
C TYR A 41 -19.17 8.50 -1.12
N GLU A 42 -19.56 9.52 -0.37
CA GLU A 42 -20.23 9.45 0.92
C GLU A 42 -21.73 9.64 0.73
N VAL A 43 -22.49 8.77 1.38
CA VAL A 43 -23.95 8.82 1.47
C VAL A 43 -24.34 9.11 2.90
N ASP A 44 -25.19 10.12 3.10
CA ASP A 44 -25.77 10.48 4.40
C ASP A 44 -27.30 10.62 4.23
N ALA A 45 -28.06 9.76 4.88
CA ALA A 45 -29.52 9.70 4.77
C ALA A 45 -30.19 9.75 6.13
N ALA A 46 -31.21 10.60 6.28
CA ALA A 46 -32.03 10.68 7.48
C ALA A 46 -33.35 9.93 7.26
N VAL A 47 -33.49 8.78 7.91
CA VAL A 47 -34.60 7.84 7.69
C VAL A 47 -35.41 7.58 8.97
N ARG A 48 -36.69 7.29 8.81
CA ARG A 48 -37.60 6.85 9.88
C ARG A 48 -38.60 5.87 9.30
N LEU A 49 -39.15 5.00 10.12
CA LEU A 49 -40.14 4.02 9.68
C LEU A 49 -41.54 4.39 10.18
N LEU A 50 -42.58 3.95 9.49
CA LEU A 50 -43.97 4.11 9.93
C LEU A 50 -44.77 2.84 9.63
N GLY A 51 -45.60 2.41 10.58
CA GLY A 51 -46.43 1.22 10.40
C GLY A 51 -46.89 0.64 11.74
N ASN A 52 -47.97 -0.14 11.72
CA ASN A 52 -48.64 -0.62 12.93
C ASN A 52 -47.75 -1.47 13.86
N ASN A 53 -46.77 -2.18 13.29
CA ASN A 53 -45.87 -3.10 14.01
C ASN A 53 -44.52 -2.48 14.43
N VAL A 54 -44.22 -1.24 14.02
CA VAL A 54 -42.93 -0.59 14.29
C VAL A 54 -42.90 0.19 15.61
N ASN A 55 -44.02 0.21 16.35
CA ASN A 55 -44.11 0.78 17.69
C ASN A 55 -43.27 0.01 18.72
N THR A 56 -43.13 -1.30 18.53
CA THR A 56 -42.52 -2.24 19.50
C THR A 56 -41.31 -2.98 18.95
N THR A 57 -41.07 -2.97 17.64
CA THR A 57 -40.02 -3.77 16.99
C THR A 57 -39.08 -2.87 16.19
N ILE A 58 -37.78 -3.01 16.47
CA ILE A 58 -36.71 -2.37 15.70
C ILE A 58 -36.60 -3.11 14.36
N ALA A 59 -36.55 -2.37 13.25
CA ALA A 59 -36.52 -2.96 11.91
C ALA A 59 -35.37 -2.38 11.07
N GLU A 60 -34.81 -3.22 10.21
CA GLU A 60 -33.65 -2.85 9.38
C GLU A 60 -34.08 -2.18 8.08
N ILE A 61 -33.46 -1.03 7.80
CA ILE A 61 -33.52 -0.35 6.51
C ILE A 61 -32.12 -0.32 5.90
N GLN A 62 -32.03 -0.47 4.59
CA GLN A 62 -30.79 -0.57 3.84
C GLN A 62 -30.77 0.44 2.68
N ALA A 63 -29.64 1.13 2.50
CA ALA A 63 -29.32 1.80 1.26
C ALA A 63 -28.53 0.87 0.34
N THR A 64 -28.97 0.76 -0.90
CA THR A 64 -28.33 -0.04 -1.93
C THR A 64 -28.12 0.81 -3.18
N LEU A 65 -27.00 0.57 -3.86
CA LEU A 65 -26.70 1.11 -5.17
C LEU A 65 -26.91 0.04 -6.22
N TYR A 66 -27.82 0.25 -7.14
CA TYR A 66 -27.93 -0.52 -8.37
C TYR A 66 -27.15 0.19 -9.47
N TRP A 67 -26.37 -0.55 -10.24
CA TRP A 67 -25.74 0.01 -11.43
C TRP A 67 -25.55 -1.02 -12.54
N ILE A 68 -25.52 -0.51 -13.76
CA ILE A 68 -25.24 -1.27 -14.98
C ILE A 68 -23.93 -0.76 -15.57
N ASN A 69 -23.02 -1.67 -15.89
CA ASN A 69 -21.77 -1.28 -16.55
C ASN A 69 -21.98 -0.90 -18.03
N GLN A 70 -21.13 -0.02 -18.56
CA GLN A 70 -21.19 0.40 -19.98
C GLN A 70 -20.59 -0.63 -20.96
N SER A 71 -20.22 -1.83 -20.52
CA SER A 71 -19.72 -2.87 -21.42
C SER A 71 -20.83 -3.51 -22.23
N GLU A 72 -20.49 -4.20 -23.33
CA GLU A 72 -21.47 -4.93 -24.16
C GLU A 72 -22.35 -5.90 -23.35
N ASP A 73 -21.79 -6.54 -22.32
CA ASP A 73 -22.50 -7.48 -21.44
C ASP A 73 -23.62 -6.84 -20.58
N LYS A 74 -23.68 -5.50 -20.43
CA LYS A 74 -24.64 -4.76 -19.58
C LYS A 74 -24.93 -5.43 -18.24
N ARG A 75 -23.89 -5.86 -17.52
CA ARG A 75 -24.03 -6.56 -16.24
C ARG A 75 -24.56 -5.63 -15.16
N GLU A 76 -25.66 -6.05 -14.56
CA GLU A 76 -26.26 -5.42 -13.40
C GLU A 76 -25.51 -5.79 -12.13
N ARG A 77 -25.37 -4.83 -11.21
CA ARG A 77 -24.74 -5.04 -9.91
C ARG A 77 -25.44 -4.25 -8.81
N TYR A 78 -25.40 -4.82 -7.62
CA TYR A 78 -25.92 -4.23 -6.39
C TYR A 78 -24.78 -4.06 -5.39
N ILE A 79 -24.63 -2.86 -4.84
CA ILE A 79 -23.66 -2.52 -3.79
C ILE A 79 -24.43 -2.11 -2.56
N GLU A 80 -24.28 -2.85 -1.47
CA GLU A 80 -24.79 -2.42 -0.17
C GLU A 80 -23.98 -1.24 0.35
N ILE A 81 -24.64 -0.11 0.62
CA ILE A 81 -23.99 1.12 1.10
C ILE A 81 -23.97 1.14 2.63
N ALA A 82 -25.12 0.89 3.25
CA ALA A 82 -25.30 0.94 4.70
C ALA A 82 -26.60 0.25 5.12
N LYS A 83 -26.62 -0.25 6.35
CA LYS A 83 -27.80 -0.76 7.06
C LYS A 83 -27.92 -0.03 8.39
N VAL A 84 -29.15 0.34 8.75
CA VAL A 84 -29.44 0.85 10.09
C VAL A 84 -30.71 0.24 10.61
N GLN A 85 -30.74 0.11 11.93
CA GLN A 85 -31.91 -0.29 12.68
C GLN A 85 -32.70 0.98 13.03
N ALA A 86 -33.96 1.03 12.61
CA ALA A 86 -34.83 2.20 12.77
C ALA A 86 -36.16 1.81 13.43
N THR A 87 -36.81 2.82 14.00
CA THR A 87 -38.15 2.69 14.60
C THR A 87 -39.05 3.80 14.08
N ASN A 88 -40.29 3.83 14.55
CA ASN A 88 -41.18 4.94 14.27
C ASN A 88 -41.05 6.10 15.27
N LYS A 89 -40.07 6.11 16.18
CA LYS A 89 -39.95 7.14 17.22
C LYS A 89 -39.09 8.32 16.79
N GLU A 90 -37.97 8.05 16.14
CA GLU A 90 -36.95 9.06 15.82
C GLU A 90 -36.40 8.92 14.41
N TRP A 91 -35.77 9.99 13.93
CA TRP A 91 -35.01 9.99 12.69
C TRP A 91 -33.61 9.44 12.95
N VAL A 92 -33.20 8.41 12.22
CA VAL A 92 -31.87 7.80 12.32
C VAL A 92 -31.02 8.22 11.12
N GLN A 93 -29.75 8.51 11.37
CA GLN A 93 -28.78 8.79 10.32
C GLN A 93 -28.18 7.48 9.81
N MET A 94 -28.28 7.26 8.50
CA MET A 94 -27.64 6.18 7.77
C MET A 94 -26.47 6.76 6.99
N LYS A 95 -25.26 6.25 7.27
CA LYS A 95 -24.03 6.69 6.61
C LYS A 95 -23.32 5.53 5.97
N GLY A 96 -22.86 5.71 4.75
CA GLY A 96 -22.08 4.72 4.03
C GLY A 96 -21.20 5.33 2.96
N LYS A 97 -20.35 4.48 2.36
CA LYS A 97 -19.47 4.88 1.28
C LYS A 97 -19.57 3.87 0.14
N PHE A 98 -19.40 4.35 -1.09
CA PHE A 98 -19.29 3.47 -2.25
C PHE A 98 -18.25 4.00 -3.24
N VAL A 99 -17.76 3.09 -4.09
CA VAL A 99 -16.90 3.41 -5.23
C VAL A 99 -17.32 2.53 -6.40
N ILE A 100 -17.35 3.11 -7.59
CA ILE A 100 -17.54 2.37 -8.85
C ILE A 100 -16.23 2.45 -9.63
N ASN A 101 -15.63 1.29 -9.91
CA ASN A 101 -14.32 1.17 -10.57
C ASN A 101 -14.41 1.16 -12.11
N SER A 102 -15.60 1.38 -12.66
CA SER A 102 -15.89 1.27 -14.09
C SER A 102 -16.89 2.34 -14.54
N PHE A 103 -17.03 2.53 -15.84
CA PHE A 103 -18.09 3.35 -16.39
C PHE A 103 -19.45 2.66 -16.22
N ALA A 104 -20.46 3.42 -15.80
CA ALA A 104 -21.83 2.93 -15.65
C ALA A 104 -22.78 3.63 -16.62
N SER A 105 -23.65 2.87 -17.29
CA SER A 105 -24.71 3.40 -18.15
C SER A 105 -25.92 3.85 -17.34
N GLN A 106 -26.08 3.27 -16.15
CA GLN A 106 -27.14 3.61 -15.22
C GLN A 106 -26.67 3.40 -13.78
N VAL A 107 -27.01 4.34 -12.90
CA VAL A 107 -26.78 4.23 -11.46
C VAL A 107 -27.98 4.74 -10.70
N ILE A 108 -28.57 3.89 -9.87
CA ILE A 108 -29.73 4.19 -9.05
C ILE A 108 -29.36 3.91 -7.61
N ILE A 109 -29.55 4.91 -6.74
CA ILE A 109 -29.52 4.69 -5.30
C ILE A 109 -30.94 4.48 -4.81
N PHE A 110 -31.15 3.49 -3.95
CA PHE A 110 -32.47 3.20 -3.41
C PHE A 110 -32.41 2.74 -1.96
N LEU A 111 -33.47 3.08 -1.23
CA LEU A 111 -33.71 2.68 0.15
C LEU A 111 -34.72 1.53 0.16
N GLN A 112 -34.32 0.40 0.70
CA GLN A 112 -35.09 -0.83 0.76
C GLN A 112 -35.17 -1.38 2.18
N GLY A 113 -36.03 -2.38 2.36
CA GLY A 113 -36.42 -2.88 3.68
C GLY A 113 -37.27 -1.86 4.45
N PRO A 114 -37.81 -2.21 5.63
CA PRO A 114 -37.95 -3.56 6.16
C PRO A 114 -39.11 -4.31 5.44
N SER A 115 -39.72 -5.30 6.10
CA SER A 115 -40.81 -6.12 5.54
C SER A 115 -41.94 -5.29 4.90
N PRO A 116 -42.69 -5.87 3.94
CA PRO A 116 -43.88 -5.25 3.36
C PRO A 116 -44.85 -4.72 4.43
N GLY A 117 -45.56 -3.63 4.13
CA GLY A 117 -46.49 -2.97 5.05
C GLY A 117 -45.85 -2.04 6.10
N ILE A 118 -44.53 -1.88 6.09
CA ILE A 118 -43.84 -0.83 6.85
C ILE A 118 -43.38 0.25 5.89
N ASP A 119 -43.85 1.47 6.08
CA ASP A 119 -43.51 2.62 5.25
C ASP A 119 -42.11 3.15 5.58
N ILE A 120 -41.42 3.64 4.55
CA ILE A 120 -40.11 4.28 4.67
C ILE A 120 -40.29 5.79 4.55
N LEU A 121 -39.86 6.53 5.56
CA LEU A 121 -39.79 7.98 5.53
C LEU A 121 -38.35 8.41 5.28
N LEU A 122 -38.14 9.26 4.28
CA LEU A 122 -36.85 9.86 3.97
C LEU A 122 -36.95 11.37 4.11
N LYS A 123 -36.15 11.92 5.00
CA LYS A 123 -36.09 13.35 5.21
C LYS A 123 -35.02 14.03 4.36
N SER A 124 -33.85 13.44 4.25
CA SER A 124 -32.74 13.98 3.48
C SER A 124 -31.86 12.85 2.98
N LEU A 125 -31.39 12.97 1.74
CA LEU A 125 -30.38 12.09 1.15
C LEU A 125 -29.31 12.99 0.53
N VAL A 126 -28.08 12.86 1.04
CA VAL A 126 -26.91 13.58 0.53
C VAL A 126 -25.95 12.56 -0.04
N VAL A 127 -25.60 12.71 -1.31
CA VAL A 127 -24.52 11.95 -1.96
C VAL A 127 -23.47 12.95 -2.42
N LYS A 128 -22.26 12.83 -1.89
CA LYS A 128 -21.15 13.74 -2.23
C LYS A 128 -19.85 12.98 -2.37
N GLN A 129 -18.91 13.52 -3.14
CA GLN A 129 -17.55 12.97 -3.16
C GLN A 129 -16.95 13.06 -1.75
N ALA A 130 -16.38 11.95 -1.28
CA ALA A 130 -15.69 11.91 0.00
C ALA A 130 -14.50 12.88 -0.05
N ALA A 131 -14.28 13.61 1.03
CA ALA A 131 -13.07 14.42 1.16
C ALA A 131 -11.87 13.49 1.05
N LYS A 132 -10.92 13.83 0.16
CA LYS A 132 -9.64 13.13 0.12
C LYS A 132 -8.98 13.37 1.47
N GLU A 133 -8.78 12.32 2.25
CA GLU A 133 -8.03 12.43 3.49
C GLU A 133 -6.68 13.04 3.17
N THR A 134 -6.37 14.18 3.80
CA THR A 134 -5.08 14.84 3.61
C THR A 134 -4.01 13.85 4.07
N PRO A 135 -3.03 13.50 3.22
CA PRO A 135 -1.90 12.71 3.66
C PRO A 135 -1.32 13.36 4.91
N SER A 136 -0.94 12.54 5.90
CA SER A 136 -0.27 13.06 7.09
C SER A 136 0.88 14.00 6.68
N PRO A 137 1.08 15.13 7.38
CA PRO A 137 2.16 16.05 7.06
C PRO A 137 3.47 15.28 6.98
N ARG A 138 4.23 15.48 5.89
CA ARG A 138 5.55 14.86 5.76
C ARG A 138 6.38 15.27 6.98
N PRO A 139 6.98 14.32 7.73
CA PRO A 139 7.79 14.67 8.87
C PRO A 139 8.94 15.55 8.41
N MET A 140 9.15 16.67 9.11
CA MET A 140 10.25 17.59 8.82
C MET A 140 11.55 16.98 9.33
N ILE A 141 12.42 16.55 8.41
CA ILE A 141 13.66 15.86 8.77
C ILE A 141 14.78 16.90 8.91
N LYS A 142 15.24 17.10 10.15
CA LYS A 142 16.38 17.96 10.44
C LYS A 142 17.69 17.25 10.09
N ASP A 143 18.56 17.97 9.40
CA ASP A 143 19.92 17.53 9.01
C ASP A 143 19.94 16.16 8.31
N PRO A 144 19.45 16.06 7.06
CA PRO A 144 19.32 14.78 6.36
C PRO A 144 20.66 14.09 6.04
N GLY A 145 21.81 14.78 6.17
CA GLY A 145 23.12 14.20 5.89
C GLY A 145 23.29 13.73 4.43
N TYR A 146 22.78 14.50 3.46
CA TYR A 146 22.93 14.17 2.03
C TYR A 146 24.40 14.02 1.64
N GLY A 147 24.71 13.00 0.82
CA GLY A 147 26.07 12.71 0.37
C GLY A 147 26.95 11.99 1.38
N VAL A 148 26.42 11.59 2.54
CA VAL A 148 27.14 10.80 3.55
C VAL A 148 26.92 9.31 3.32
N ASN A 149 28.02 8.54 3.21
CA ASN A 149 27.94 7.09 3.17
C ASN A 149 27.73 6.53 4.59
N ILE A 150 26.68 5.72 4.77
CA ILE A 150 26.36 5.07 6.06
C ILE A 150 27.05 3.72 6.26
N ILE A 151 27.58 3.14 5.18
CA ILE A 151 28.36 1.89 5.21
C ILE A 151 29.78 2.20 5.69
N THR A 152 30.20 1.48 6.72
CA THR A 152 31.57 1.53 7.24
C THR A 152 32.48 0.56 6.50
N ASN A 153 33.77 0.90 6.40
CA ASN A 153 34.78 0.10 5.73
C ASN A 153 34.37 -0.30 4.30
N ASN A 154 33.74 0.62 3.57
CA ASN A 154 33.26 0.40 2.20
C ASN A 154 34.42 0.21 1.21
N ASN A 155 35.59 0.82 1.47
CA ASN A 155 36.74 0.78 0.57
C ASN A 155 37.80 -0.27 0.96
N LEU A 156 37.67 -0.98 2.09
CA LEU A 156 38.61 -2.05 2.49
C LEU A 156 40.11 -1.65 2.48
N ASN A 157 40.44 -0.37 2.75
CA ASN A 157 41.79 0.21 2.63
C ASN A 157 42.87 -0.55 3.42
N HIS A 158 42.49 -1.17 4.53
CA HIS A 158 43.39 -1.94 5.40
C HIS A 158 43.31 -3.46 5.18
N GLY A 159 42.48 -3.93 4.25
CA GLY A 159 42.38 -5.35 3.90
C GLY A 159 41.65 -6.18 4.96
N SER A 160 40.98 -5.50 5.89
CA SER A 160 40.18 -6.08 6.96
C SER A 160 38.70 -6.09 6.60
N LEU A 161 37.96 -7.07 7.13
CA LEU A 161 36.49 -7.16 7.05
C LEU A 161 35.80 -6.47 8.23
N SER A 162 36.49 -5.59 8.97
CA SER A 162 35.89 -4.87 10.10
C SER A 162 34.54 -4.24 9.71
N GLY A 163 33.50 -4.47 10.53
CA GLY A 163 32.12 -4.04 10.28
C GLY A 163 31.29 -4.97 9.37
N TRP A 164 31.91 -5.92 8.67
CA TRP A 164 31.24 -6.91 7.82
C TRP A 164 31.20 -8.28 8.49
N PHE A 165 30.09 -8.99 8.34
CA PHE A 165 29.93 -10.35 8.85
C PHE A 165 29.18 -11.22 7.84
N PRO A 166 29.41 -12.55 7.84
CA PRO A 166 28.64 -13.47 7.02
C PRO A 166 27.20 -13.57 7.53
N LEU A 167 26.23 -13.32 6.66
CA LEU A 167 24.85 -13.73 6.89
C LEU A 167 24.68 -15.19 6.46
N GLY A 168 24.27 -16.03 7.39
CA GLY A 168 24.20 -17.48 7.22
C GLY A 168 25.58 -18.15 7.17
N ASN A 169 25.70 -19.28 6.49
CA ASN A 169 26.85 -20.19 6.61
C ASN A 169 27.99 -19.94 5.59
N CYS A 170 28.09 -18.74 5.03
CA CYS A 170 29.15 -18.40 4.09
C CYS A 170 30.45 -17.96 4.78
N ARG A 171 31.59 -18.04 4.07
CA ARG A 171 32.88 -17.53 4.54
C ARG A 171 33.27 -16.28 3.77
N LEU A 172 33.49 -15.17 4.49
CA LEU A 172 33.97 -13.93 3.91
C LEU A 172 35.51 -13.88 3.87
N SER A 173 36.06 -13.29 2.81
CA SER A 173 37.49 -12.98 2.67
C SER A 173 37.67 -11.75 1.78
N VAL A 174 38.86 -11.14 1.78
CA VAL A 174 39.16 -9.96 0.94
C VAL A 174 39.92 -10.39 -0.31
N GLY A 175 39.44 -9.96 -1.48
CA GLY A 175 40.09 -10.11 -2.79
C GLY A 175 40.65 -8.79 -3.33
N LYS A 176 41.34 -8.86 -4.48
CA LYS A 176 41.87 -7.71 -5.23
C LYS A 176 41.47 -7.81 -6.71
N GLY A 177 41.28 -6.68 -7.38
CA GLY A 177 40.88 -6.60 -8.79
C GLY A 177 39.47 -6.08 -9.03
N SER A 178 38.88 -5.34 -8.08
CA SER A 178 37.64 -4.60 -8.32
C SER A 178 37.88 -3.26 -9.02
N PRO A 179 36.85 -2.65 -9.64
CA PRO A 179 36.98 -1.34 -10.26
C PRO A 179 37.51 -0.29 -9.29
N LEU A 180 38.39 0.58 -9.78
CA LEU A 180 38.95 1.69 -9.01
C LEU A 180 38.04 2.94 -9.01
N VAL A 181 36.93 2.88 -9.74
CA VAL A 181 35.97 3.97 -9.88
C VAL A 181 34.72 3.70 -9.06
N LEU A 182 34.11 4.76 -8.52
CA LEU A 182 32.78 4.64 -7.93
C LEU A 182 31.78 4.16 -8.98
N PRO A 183 30.81 3.32 -8.60
CA PRO A 183 29.67 3.06 -9.46
C PRO A 183 28.97 4.38 -9.86
N PRO A 184 28.39 4.47 -11.07
CA PRO A 184 27.71 5.67 -11.57
C PRO A 184 26.78 6.38 -10.57
N ILE A 185 25.88 5.65 -9.90
CA ILE A 185 24.91 6.26 -8.97
C ILE A 185 25.60 6.79 -7.72
N ALA A 186 26.53 5.99 -7.16
CA ALA A 186 27.33 6.43 -6.02
C ALA A 186 28.19 7.66 -6.38
N LYS A 187 28.71 7.72 -7.61
CA LYS A 187 29.52 8.83 -8.09
C LYS A 187 28.71 10.12 -8.09
N GLU A 188 27.46 10.11 -8.54
CA GLU A 188 26.60 11.30 -8.56
C GLU A 188 26.31 11.83 -7.14
N SER A 189 26.06 10.93 -6.19
CA SER A 189 25.65 11.29 -4.84
C SER A 189 26.82 11.62 -3.90
N LEU A 190 28.02 11.08 -4.15
CA LEU A 190 29.20 11.21 -3.30
C LEU A 190 30.27 12.18 -3.85
N ARG A 191 29.98 12.94 -4.93
CA ARG A 191 30.97 13.79 -5.67
C ARG A 191 31.81 14.68 -4.77
N THR A 192 31.26 15.16 -3.65
CA THR A 192 31.93 16.09 -2.73
C THR A 192 32.76 15.41 -1.65
N HIS A 193 32.51 14.14 -1.35
CA HIS A 193 33.10 13.42 -0.21
C HIS A 193 34.13 12.35 -0.61
N HIS A 194 34.10 11.86 -1.85
CA HIS A 194 35.05 10.87 -2.35
C HIS A 194 36.00 11.47 -3.39
N ARG A 195 37.16 11.95 -2.93
CA ARG A 195 38.23 12.50 -3.79
C ARG A 195 39.26 11.47 -4.26
N HIS A 196 39.27 10.28 -3.67
CA HIS A 196 40.25 9.23 -3.95
C HIS A 196 39.59 8.02 -4.66
N PRO A 197 40.31 7.34 -5.56
CA PRO A 197 39.84 6.13 -6.21
C PRO A 197 39.54 5.03 -5.18
N LEU A 198 38.68 4.08 -5.56
CA LEU A 198 38.47 2.87 -4.77
C LEU A 198 39.77 2.07 -4.67
N SER A 199 39.91 1.28 -3.60
CA SER A 199 41.15 0.55 -3.31
C SER A 199 41.43 -0.63 -4.25
N GLY A 200 40.47 -0.98 -5.11
CA GLY A 200 40.50 -2.18 -5.94
C GLY A 200 40.33 -3.49 -5.15
N ARG A 201 39.91 -3.42 -3.89
CA ARG A 201 39.61 -4.59 -3.05
C ARG A 201 38.11 -4.85 -2.98
N TYR A 202 37.73 -6.10 -2.74
CA TYR A 202 36.34 -6.51 -2.63
C TYR A 202 36.15 -7.64 -1.63
N ILE A 203 34.90 -7.83 -1.19
CA ILE A 203 34.52 -8.93 -0.29
C ILE A 203 34.12 -10.13 -1.13
N ILE A 204 34.74 -11.27 -0.85
CA ILE A 204 34.41 -12.57 -1.45
C ILE A 204 33.58 -13.35 -0.44
N ALA A 205 32.38 -13.79 -0.84
CA ALA A 205 31.56 -14.74 -0.06
C ALA A 205 31.61 -16.15 -0.67
N LYS A 206 32.40 -17.05 -0.08
CA LYS A 206 32.57 -18.45 -0.53
C LYS A 206 31.74 -19.42 0.31
N LYS A 207 31.60 -20.66 -0.19
CA LYS A 207 30.90 -21.79 0.48
C LYS A 207 29.46 -21.46 0.86
N ARG A 208 28.75 -20.75 -0.03
CA ARG A 208 27.34 -20.41 0.13
C ARG A 208 26.49 -21.65 -0.15
N THR A 209 25.62 -22.05 0.77
CA THR A 209 24.73 -23.21 0.58
C THR A 209 23.24 -22.84 0.51
N LYS A 210 22.90 -21.56 0.68
CA LYS A 210 21.53 -21.04 0.58
C LYS A 210 21.51 -19.72 -0.18
N LYS A 211 20.42 -19.43 -0.90
CA LYS A 211 20.24 -18.20 -1.68
C LYS A 211 20.30 -16.94 -0.78
N THR A 212 19.90 -17.05 0.48
CA THR A 212 19.89 -15.97 1.50
C THR A 212 21.21 -15.78 2.26
N THR A 213 22.34 -16.23 1.70
CA THR A 213 23.67 -16.09 2.33
C THR A 213 24.53 -15.08 1.59
N GLY A 214 25.31 -14.29 2.32
CA GLY A 214 26.24 -13.32 1.75
C GLY A 214 26.78 -12.32 2.77
N PRO A 215 27.53 -11.29 2.34
CA PRO A 215 28.07 -10.28 3.23
C PRO A 215 26.96 -9.36 3.77
N ALA A 216 27.05 -9.03 5.05
CA ALA A 216 26.11 -8.17 5.75
C ALA A 216 26.80 -7.15 6.68
N GLN A 217 26.12 -6.05 6.95
CA GLN A 217 26.53 -5.03 7.92
C GLN A 217 25.31 -4.48 8.67
N MET A 218 25.48 -4.28 9.98
CA MET A 218 24.47 -3.62 10.82
C MET A 218 24.52 -2.11 10.58
N ILE A 219 23.37 -1.52 10.26
CA ILE A 219 23.20 -0.08 10.04
C ILE A 219 22.13 0.54 10.94
N THR A 220 21.72 -0.19 11.99
CA THR A 220 20.86 0.34 13.06
C THR A 220 21.40 1.67 13.57
N GLY A 221 20.51 2.65 13.73
CA GLY A 221 20.86 4.01 14.18
C GLY A 221 21.45 4.92 13.09
N LYS A 222 21.81 4.39 11.92
CA LYS A 222 22.32 5.21 10.78
C LYS A 222 21.25 5.55 9.75
N VAL A 223 20.09 4.90 9.83
CA VAL A 223 18.95 5.11 8.94
C VAL A 223 17.90 5.97 9.65
N LYS A 224 17.54 7.11 9.04
CA LYS A 224 16.47 7.98 9.50
C LYS A 224 15.18 7.61 8.77
N ARG A 225 14.07 7.54 9.52
CA ARG A 225 12.74 7.28 8.95
C ARG A 225 12.35 8.36 7.95
N TYR A 226 11.58 7.96 6.96
CA TYR A 226 11.07 8.82 5.89
C TYR A 226 12.14 9.48 5.00
N LEU A 227 13.44 9.20 5.19
CA LEU A 227 14.47 9.50 4.22
C LEU A 227 14.61 8.37 3.21
N THR A 228 14.76 8.76 1.94
CA THR A 228 15.15 7.85 0.87
C THR A 228 16.66 7.75 0.85
N TYR A 229 17.17 6.52 0.94
CA TYR A 229 18.59 6.20 0.81
C TYR A 229 18.83 5.59 -0.56
N GLN A 230 19.87 6.06 -1.24
CA GLN A 230 20.35 5.42 -2.45
C GLN A 230 21.34 4.32 -2.12
N VAL A 231 21.24 3.24 -2.89
CA VAL A 231 22.08 2.07 -2.76
C VAL A 231 22.83 1.89 -4.05
N SER A 232 24.14 1.69 -3.94
CA SER A 232 24.97 1.35 -5.08
C SER A 232 26.19 0.53 -4.68
N ALA A 233 26.52 -0.50 -5.45
CA ALA A 233 27.66 -1.37 -5.22
C ALA A 233 28.14 -2.05 -6.50
N TRP A 234 29.46 -2.24 -6.64
CA TRP A 234 30.02 -3.16 -7.62
C TRP A 234 29.87 -4.60 -7.14
N VAL A 235 29.28 -5.45 -7.98
CA VAL A 235 29.12 -6.88 -7.75
C VAL A 235 29.60 -7.68 -8.94
N ARG A 236 30.09 -8.89 -8.68
CA ARG A 236 30.52 -9.86 -9.68
C ARG A 236 30.22 -11.25 -9.15
N ILE A 237 29.86 -12.16 -10.04
CA ILE A 237 29.79 -13.60 -9.76
C ILE A 237 30.98 -14.26 -10.45
N ASP A 238 31.52 -15.31 -9.83
CA ASP A 238 32.56 -16.14 -10.42
C ASP A 238 31.89 -17.44 -10.90
N HIS A 239 31.69 -17.55 -12.22
CA HIS A 239 31.02 -18.69 -12.85
C HIS A 239 31.94 -19.93 -12.96
N ALA A 240 33.24 -19.79 -12.73
CA ALA A 240 34.23 -20.87 -12.88
C ALA A 240 34.00 -22.08 -11.95
N GLY A 241 33.21 -21.92 -10.89
CA GLY A 241 32.83 -23.02 -9.97
C GLY A 241 31.51 -23.73 -10.29
N SER A 242 30.75 -23.31 -11.30
CA SER A 242 29.34 -23.72 -11.50
C SER A 242 29.10 -24.75 -12.61
N GLY A 243 30.12 -25.18 -13.35
CA GLY A 243 30.02 -26.26 -14.35
C GLY A 243 29.15 -25.98 -15.59
N ASN A 244 28.30 -24.95 -15.60
CA ASN A 244 27.52 -24.46 -16.73
C ASN A 244 27.51 -22.92 -16.72
N SER A 245 27.98 -22.30 -17.80
CA SER A 245 28.34 -20.89 -17.89
C SER A 245 27.33 -20.03 -18.67
N SER A 246 26.02 -20.21 -18.46
CA SER A 246 25.02 -19.42 -19.22
C SER A 246 23.70 -19.13 -18.51
N THR A 247 23.52 -19.51 -17.24
CA THR A 247 22.29 -19.20 -16.51
C THR A 247 22.39 -17.82 -15.84
N PRO A 248 21.51 -16.87 -16.17
CA PRO A 248 21.49 -15.57 -15.52
C PRO A 248 21.28 -15.70 -14.02
N GLN A 249 22.07 -14.97 -13.24
CA GLN A 249 21.97 -14.93 -11.78
C GLN A 249 21.61 -13.52 -11.32
N ILE A 250 20.61 -13.41 -10.43
CA ILE A 250 20.23 -12.11 -9.86
C ILE A 250 20.99 -11.92 -8.56
N VAL A 251 21.80 -10.87 -8.45
CA VAL A 251 22.31 -10.40 -7.17
C VAL A 251 21.35 -9.35 -6.64
N ARG A 252 20.95 -9.49 -5.37
CA ARG A 252 20.08 -8.54 -4.66
C ARG A 252 20.81 -7.92 -3.48
N LEU A 253 20.51 -6.66 -3.24
CA LEU A 253 20.78 -5.99 -1.99
C LEU A 253 19.45 -5.77 -1.28
N ASP A 254 19.36 -6.32 -0.08
CA ASP A 254 18.16 -6.29 0.73
C ASP A 254 18.46 -5.70 2.10
N LEU A 255 17.46 -5.06 2.70
CA LEU A 255 17.49 -4.51 4.04
C LEU A 255 16.57 -5.28 4.95
N GLY A 256 17.13 -5.88 6.00
CA GLY A 256 16.39 -6.49 7.09
C GLY A 256 16.01 -5.43 8.13
N VAL A 257 14.71 -5.17 8.31
CA VAL A 257 14.13 -4.27 9.30
C VAL A 257 13.22 -5.10 10.20
N ASP A 258 13.64 -5.37 11.45
CA ASP A 258 12.89 -6.21 12.41
C ASP A 258 12.34 -7.51 11.78
N ASP A 259 13.23 -8.26 11.12
CA ASP A 259 12.96 -9.52 10.43
C ASP A 259 12.05 -9.44 9.18
N GLN A 260 11.71 -8.23 8.73
CA GLN A 260 11.12 -7.97 7.42
C GLN A 260 12.18 -7.55 6.41
N TRP A 261 12.02 -7.98 5.16
CA TRP A 261 12.99 -7.72 4.09
C TRP A 261 12.46 -6.69 3.09
N ILE A 262 13.26 -5.65 2.85
CA ILE A 262 12.99 -4.60 1.86
C ILE A 262 14.04 -4.71 0.76
N ASN A 263 13.60 -4.84 -0.49
CA ASN A 263 14.50 -4.81 -1.65
C ASN A 263 15.08 -3.40 -1.82
N GLY A 264 16.40 -3.30 -1.72
CA GLY A 264 17.16 -2.05 -1.90
C GLY A 264 17.78 -1.90 -3.28
N GLY A 265 17.75 -2.94 -4.13
CA GLY A 265 18.30 -2.95 -5.48
C GLY A 265 18.64 -4.36 -5.94
N GLN A 266 18.59 -4.59 -7.25
CA GLN A 266 18.99 -5.88 -7.85
C GLN A 266 19.61 -5.68 -9.23
N VAL A 267 20.46 -6.62 -9.62
CA VAL A 267 21.03 -6.68 -10.98
C VAL A 267 21.10 -8.14 -11.42
N GLU A 268 20.84 -8.37 -12.70
CA GLU A 268 21.04 -9.68 -13.33
C GLU A 268 22.44 -9.71 -13.95
N LEU A 269 23.20 -10.77 -13.68
CA LEU A 269 24.54 -10.99 -14.23
C LEU A 269 24.50 -12.22 -15.15
N VAL A 270 25.09 -12.05 -16.33
CA VAL A 270 25.16 -13.07 -17.38
C VAL A 270 26.61 -13.48 -17.66
N ASP A 271 27.58 -12.69 -17.19
CA ASP A 271 29.01 -12.86 -17.41
C ASP A 271 29.82 -12.71 -16.10
N ASP A 272 31.15 -12.84 -16.23
CA ASP A 272 32.11 -12.69 -15.15
C ASP A 272 32.61 -11.23 -14.96
N GLU A 273 31.91 -10.22 -15.51
CA GLU A 273 32.27 -8.81 -15.37
C GLU A 273 31.66 -8.14 -14.12
N TRP A 274 32.20 -6.97 -13.78
CA TRP A 274 31.70 -6.17 -12.68
C TRP A 274 30.47 -5.37 -13.09
N HIS A 275 29.38 -5.56 -12.36
CA HIS A 275 28.09 -4.91 -12.58
C HIS A 275 27.72 -4.02 -11.40
N GLU A 276 27.06 -2.89 -11.67
CA GLU A 276 26.50 -2.04 -10.61
C GLU A 276 25.14 -2.60 -10.17
N ILE A 277 25.00 -2.91 -8.87
CA ILE A 277 23.67 -2.89 -8.24
C ILE A 277 23.29 -1.45 -7.99
N ALA A 278 22.09 -1.10 -8.43
CA ALA A 278 21.48 0.20 -8.30
C ALA A 278 20.12 0.07 -7.60
N GLY A 279 19.82 0.98 -6.67
CA GLY A 279 18.48 1.07 -6.13
C GLY A 279 18.33 2.10 -5.02
N SER A 280 17.21 2.01 -4.32
CA SER A 280 16.92 2.88 -3.19
C SER A 280 15.95 2.22 -2.23
N PHE A 281 15.96 2.66 -0.97
CA PHE A 281 14.99 2.22 0.02
C PHE A 281 14.56 3.39 0.91
N ARG A 282 13.41 3.21 1.55
CA ARG A 282 12.82 4.14 2.52
C ARG A 282 12.09 3.33 3.58
N ILE A 283 12.21 3.74 4.85
CA ILE A 283 11.49 3.13 5.97
C ILE A 283 10.40 4.09 6.44
N GLU A 284 9.14 3.64 6.38
CA GLU A 284 7.96 4.45 6.69
C GLU A 284 7.22 4.01 7.96
N ASN A 285 7.60 2.89 8.56
CA ASN A 285 6.92 2.34 9.74
C ASN A 285 6.89 3.34 10.92
N GLU A 286 5.71 3.45 11.54
CA GLU A 286 5.45 4.39 12.63
C GLU A 286 6.19 4.02 13.92
N GLN A 287 6.47 2.74 14.13
CA GLN A 287 7.27 2.25 15.26
C GLN A 287 8.78 2.28 14.92
N PRO A 288 9.65 2.70 15.86
CA PRO A 288 11.09 2.68 15.64
C PRO A 288 11.59 1.24 15.51
N ALA A 289 12.35 0.96 14.46
CA ALA A 289 12.90 -0.37 14.25
C ALA A 289 14.02 -0.67 15.25
N ALA A 290 13.97 -1.85 15.89
CA ALA A 290 14.97 -2.27 16.85
C ALA A 290 16.27 -2.70 16.15
N LYS A 291 16.17 -3.27 14.94
CA LYS A 291 17.30 -3.82 14.20
C LYS A 291 17.20 -3.54 12.70
N ILE A 292 18.23 -2.91 12.14
CA ILE A 292 18.36 -2.68 10.68
C ILE A 292 19.69 -3.22 10.18
N MET A 293 19.64 -4.11 9.19
CA MET A 293 20.78 -4.77 8.57
C MET A 293 20.71 -4.62 7.05
N ALA A 294 21.84 -4.28 6.42
CA ALA A 294 21.97 -4.33 4.96
C ALA A 294 22.82 -5.55 4.57
N CYS A 295 22.41 -6.25 3.52
CA CYS A 295 23.10 -7.45 3.06
C CYS A 295 22.90 -7.68 1.57
N ILE A 296 23.90 -8.34 0.97
CA ILE A 296 23.91 -8.67 -0.44
C ILE A 296 23.88 -10.18 -0.56
N TRP A 297 23.05 -10.71 -1.45
CA TRP A 297 23.02 -12.14 -1.75
C TRP A 297 22.61 -12.40 -3.20
N VAL A 298 22.57 -13.67 -3.59
CA VAL A 298 22.35 -14.10 -4.98
C VAL A 298 21.18 -15.07 -5.05
N LEU A 299 20.24 -14.75 -5.92
CA LEU A 299 19.11 -15.57 -6.32
C LEU A 299 19.44 -16.23 -7.68
N ILE A 300 19.47 -17.55 -7.69
CA ILE A 300 19.58 -18.35 -8.92
C ILE A 300 18.17 -18.53 -9.50
N LEU A 301 17.96 -18.06 -10.73
CA LEU A 301 16.78 -18.35 -11.54
C LEU A 301 16.92 -19.76 -12.14
N GLY A 302 15.85 -20.57 -12.10
CA GLY A 302 15.81 -21.84 -12.83
C GLY A 302 16.08 -23.14 -12.06
N LEU A 303 15.83 -23.18 -10.74
CA LEU A 303 15.64 -24.45 -10.01
C LEU A 303 14.36 -24.32 -9.18
N THR A 304 13.25 -24.75 -9.79
CA THR A 304 12.03 -25.23 -9.11
C THR A 304 12.12 -26.74 -8.99
#